data_AF-N0BDR6-F1
#
_entry.id   AF-N0BDR6-F1
#
_cell.length_a   1.000
_cell.length_b   1.000
_cell.length_c   1.000
_cell.angle_alpha   90.00
_cell.angle_beta   90.00
_cell.angle_gamma   90.00
#
_symmetry.space_group_name_H-M   'P 1'
#
loop_
_entity.id
_entity.type
_entity.pdbx_description
1 polymer ?
#
loop_
_entity_poly.entity_id
_entity_poly.type
_entity_poly.pdbx_seq_one_letter_code
_entity_poly.pdbx_strand_id
1 'polypeptide(L)'
;MFYPYYDFDCDVAITEIRGLLKKKSEVKIVKAKLTVDACINALVSAQRESVKLILHVPQKISDAEAEAFKLLLTMDSLTVASLASLLSCSEAKARKLLQGLTARGLARQVKVGRQIQYEPGVNIPHPSALAGISMLYELKDGEPVGEKLLPPSISVNDAERMLKMIWDVKLSDYRLVYYPYHIWKTYEGGKEGIVAVDALTGNVNDFVSKLLAKTILFH
;
A
#
# COMPACT_ATOMS: atom_id res chain seq x y z
N MET A 1 -14.01 3.04 18.39
CA MET A 1 -13.98 1.80 17.57
C MET A 1 -12.53 1.53 17.25
N PHE A 2 -12.15 0.27 17.21
CA PHE A 2 -10.79 -0.14 16.92
C PHE A 2 -10.68 -0.67 15.50
N TYR A 3 -9.75 -0.11 14.75
CA TYR A 3 -9.54 -0.36 13.32
C TYR A 3 -8.26 -1.18 13.13
N PRO A 4 -8.29 -2.28 12.35
CA PRO A 4 -7.18 -3.22 12.25
C PRO A 4 -6.12 -2.81 11.21
N TYR A 5 -4.86 -2.99 11.58
CA TYR A 5 -3.68 -2.84 10.72
C TYR A 5 -2.73 -4.02 10.94
N TYR A 6 -2.03 -4.45 9.90
CA TYR A 6 -0.90 -5.37 10.02
C TYR A 6 0.41 -4.58 10.05
N ASP A 7 1.13 -4.63 11.17
CA ASP A 7 2.48 -4.09 11.29
C ASP A 7 3.50 -5.19 11.09
N PHE A 8 4.41 -5.01 10.15
CA PHE A 8 5.44 -5.99 9.79
C PHE A 8 6.83 -5.48 10.15
N ASP A 9 7.63 -6.37 10.75
CA ASP A 9 9.08 -6.19 10.83
C ASP A 9 9.73 -6.77 9.57
N CYS A 10 10.47 -5.93 8.85
CA CYS A 10 10.94 -6.22 7.49
C CYS A 10 12.42 -5.89 7.30
N ASP A 11 13.12 -6.75 6.57
CA ASP A 11 14.38 -6.43 5.89
C ASP A 11 14.06 -6.19 4.41
N VAL A 12 14.33 -4.98 3.91
CA VAL A 12 14.03 -4.59 2.52
C VAL A 12 15.32 -4.37 1.75
N ALA A 13 15.51 -5.08 0.64
CA ALA A 13 16.62 -4.84 -0.26
C ALA A 13 16.35 -3.64 -1.18
N ILE A 14 17.26 -2.68 -1.17
CA ILE A 14 17.23 -1.48 -2.00
C ILE A 14 18.50 -1.41 -2.85
N THR A 15 18.38 -0.89 -4.07
CA THR A 15 19.56 -0.60 -4.90
C THR A 15 19.85 0.89 -4.81
N GLU A 16 21.00 1.25 -4.24
CA GLU A 16 21.50 2.62 -4.25
C GLU A 16 22.48 2.82 -5.41
N ILE A 17 22.32 3.93 -6.14
CA ILE A 17 23.27 4.35 -7.18
C ILE A 17 24.18 5.42 -6.59
N ARG A 18 25.49 5.14 -6.50
CA ARG A 18 26.50 6.08 -5.99
C ARG A 18 27.44 6.57 -7.09
N GLY A 19 27.89 7.83 -6.98
CA GLY A 19 28.89 8.44 -7.84
C GLY A 19 28.33 9.28 -9.00
N LEU A 20 28.84 10.51 -9.16
CA LEU A 20 28.41 11.46 -10.20
C LEU A 20 28.99 11.13 -11.59
N LEU A 21 30.20 10.54 -11.66
CA LEU A 21 30.92 10.27 -12.91
C LEU A 21 31.00 8.77 -13.28
N LYS A 22 31.03 7.88 -12.28
CA LYS A 22 30.89 6.42 -12.47
C LYS A 22 29.81 5.93 -11.52
N LYS A 23 28.60 5.75 -12.06
CA LYS A 23 27.46 5.19 -11.33
C LYS A 23 27.80 3.75 -10.95
N LYS A 24 28.01 3.49 -9.66
CA LYS A 24 28.13 2.15 -9.09
C LYS A 24 26.82 1.85 -8.35
N SER A 25 26.16 0.76 -8.72
CA SER A 25 25.02 0.24 -7.99
C SER A 25 25.49 -0.62 -6.82
N GLU A 26 24.93 -0.41 -5.65
CA GLU A 26 25.16 -1.22 -4.45
C GLU A 26 23.81 -1.64 -3.88
N VAL A 27 23.64 -2.94 -3.59
CA VAL A 27 22.46 -3.43 -2.89
C VAL A 27 22.67 -3.28 -1.39
N LYS A 28 21.71 -2.67 -0.71
CA LYS A 28 21.70 -2.54 0.75
C LYS A 28 20.43 -3.10 1.33
N ILE A 29 20.50 -3.52 2.59
CA ILE A 29 19.35 -3.97 3.36
C ILE A 29 18.95 -2.87 4.33
N VAL A 30 17.68 -2.46 4.27
CA VAL A 30 17.06 -1.51 5.19
C VAL A 30 16.10 -2.26 6.09
N LYS A 31 16.30 -2.11 7.40
CA LYS A 31 15.31 -2.54 8.39
C LYS A 31 14.18 -1.53 8.42
N ALA A 32 12.96 -1.96 8.18
CA ALA A 32 11.78 -1.11 8.15
C ALA A 32 10.64 -1.76 8.92
N LYS A 33 9.79 -0.93 9.54
CA LYS A 33 8.46 -1.36 9.98
C LYS A 33 7.42 -0.86 9.00
N LEU A 34 6.76 -1.78 8.31
CA LEU A 34 5.78 -1.45 7.27
C LEU A 34 4.38 -1.78 7.78
N THR A 35 3.44 -0.86 7.59
CA THR A 35 2.05 -1.06 7.99
C THR A 35 1.14 -1.25 6.78
N VAL A 36 0.28 -2.26 6.85
CA VAL A 36 -0.77 -2.51 5.88
C VAL A 36 -2.14 -2.37 6.54
N ASP A 37 -3.01 -1.57 5.93
CA ASP A 37 -4.42 -1.48 6.28
C ASP A 37 -5.11 -2.85 6.05
N ALA A 38 -5.59 -3.45 7.13
CA ALA A 38 -6.13 -4.81 7.11
C ALA A 38 -7.58 -4.89 6.60
N CYS A 39 -8.21 -3.76 6.27
CA CYS A 39 -9.53 -3.73 5.65
C CYS A 39 -9.47 -3.54 4.14
N ILE A 40 -8.51 -2.76 3.63
CA ILE A 40 -8.48 -2.40 2.21
C ILE A 40 -7.23 -2.84 1.44
N ASN A 41 -6.28 -3.51 2.07
CA ASN A 41 -5.02 -3.90 1.43
C ASN A 41 -4.25 -2.69 0.88
N ALA A 42 -3.92 -1.77 1.78
CA ALA A 42 -3.15 -0.60 1.44
C ALA A 42 -1.96 -0.41 2.34
N LEU A 43 -0.83 -0.04 1.75
CA LEU A 43 0.31 0.47 2.48
C LEU A 43 -0.06 1.81 3.10
N VAL A 44 0.16 1.93 4.40
CA VAL A 44 -0.01 3.17 5.15
C VAL A 44 1.29 3.50 5.88
N SER A 45 1.44 4.76 6.27
CA SER A 45 2.51 5.20 7.16
C SER A 45 1.90 5.94 8.32
N ALA A 46 2.31 5.58 9.52
CA ALA A 46 2.05 6.42 10.67
C ALA A 46 2.85 7.73 10.53
N GLN A 47 2.20 8.83 10.89
CA GLN A 47 2.80 10.15 11.04
C GLN A 47 2.37 10.70 12.41
N ARG A 48 3.02 11.76 12.91
CA ARG A 48 2.68 12.35 14.21
C ARG A 48 1.22 12.78 14.35
N GLU A 49 0.60 13.14 13.23
CA GLU A 49 -0.73 13.76 13.21
C GLU A 49 -1.84 12.81 12.71
N SER A 50 -1.48 11.70 12.06
CA SER A 50 -2.44 10.72 11.53
C SER A 50 -1.76 9.48 10.94
N VAL A 51 -2.56 8.47 10.61
CA VAL A 51 -2.16 7.38 9.70
C VAL A 51 -2.49 7.75 8.26
N LYS A 52 -1.46 7.88 7.42
CA LYS A 52 -1.57 8.32 6.02
C LYS A 52 -1.57 7.14 5.06
N LEU A 53 -2.53 7.14 4.13
CA LEU A 53 -2.55 6.23 2.99
C LEU A 53 -1.40 6.54 2.02
N ILE A 54 -0.56 5.54 1.73
CA ILE A 54 0.59 5.66 0.81
C ILE A 54 0.24 5.05 -0.54
N LEU A 55 -0.24 3.81 -0.54
CA LEU A 55 -0.56 3.06 -1.75
C LEU A 55 -1.69 2.09 -1.46
N HIS A 56 -2.76 2.16 -2.24
CA HIS A 56 -3.80 1.14 -2.24
C HIS A 56 -3.57 0.15 -3.38
N VAL A 57 -3.48 -1.14 -3.05
CA VAL A 57 -3.32 -2.21 -4.03
C VAL A 57 -4.61 -3.05 -4.03
N PRO A 58 -5.42 -2.99 -5.10
CA PRO A 58 -6.64 -3.77 -5.16
C PRO A 58 -6.37 -5.28 -4.98
N GLN A 59 -7.20 -5.98 -4.21
CA GLN A 59 -7.01 -7.40 -3.87
C GLN A 59 -7.05 -8.37 -5.07
N LYS A 60 -7.49 -7.93 -6.26
CA LYS A 60 -7.67 -8.76 -7.46
C LYS A 60 -6.55 -8.57 -8.48
N ILE A 61 -5.31 -8.61 -8.03
CA ILE A 61 -4.12 -8.62 -8.87
C ILE A 61 -3.62 -10.05 -8.98
N SER A 62 -3.45 -10.53 -10.20
CA SER A 62 -2.86 -11.85 -10.47
C SER A 62 -1.35 -11.83 -10.26
N ASP A 63 -0.74 -13.00 -10.01
CA ASP A 63 0.72 -13.11 -9.85
C ASP A 63 1.49 -12.56 -11.07
N ALA A 64 0.93 -12.73 -12.27
CA ALA A 64 1.52 -12.18 -13.49
C ALA A 64 1.44 -10.65 -13.57
N GLU A 65 0.35 -10.04 -13.07
CA GLU A 65 0.24 -8.59 -12.97
C GLU A 65 1.15 -8.05 -11.86
N ALA A 66 1.27 -8.75 -10.74
CA ALA A 66 2.17 -8.40 -9.65
C ALA A 66 3.64 -8.39 -10.11
N GLU A 67 4.06 -9.43 -10.85
CA GLU A 67 5.40 -9.51 -11.42
C GLU A 67 5.64 -8.40 -12.47
N ALA A 68 4.66 -8.15 -13.35
CA ALA A 68 4.74 -7.05 -14.31
C ALA A 68 4.87 -5.68 -13.62
N PHE A 69 4.15 -5.48 -12.52
CA PHE A 69 4.22 -4.25 -11.74
C PHE A 69 5.57 -4.09 -11.03
N LYS A 70 6.12 -5.16 -10.46
CA LYS A 70 7.47 -5.17 -9.86
C LYS A 70 8.54 -4.79 -10.88
N LEU A 71 8.48 -5.35 -12.10
CA LEU A 71 9.38 -4.97 -13.20
C LEU A 71 9.23 -3.49 -13.58
N LEU A 72 8.00 -2.99 -13.62
CA LEU A 72 7.71 -1.59 -13.93
C LEU A 72 8.27 -0.63 -12.87
N LEU A 73 8.15 -0.98 -11.58
CA LEU A 73 8.76 -0.24 -10.48
C LEU A 73 10.29 -0.27 -10.52
N THR A 74 10.88 -1.36 -11.01
CA THR A 74 12.34 -1.53 -11.07
C THR A 74 12.96 -0.77 -12.23
N MET A 75 12.26 -0.72 -13.37
CA MET A 75 12.78 -0.15 -14.62
C MET A 75 12.35 1.30 -14.85
N ASP A 76 11.50 1.85 -13.98
CA ASP A 76 10.82 3.16 -14.06
C ASP A 76 9.90 3.36 -15.29
N SER A 77 10.23 2.76 -16.42
CA SER A 77 9.45 2.82 -17.65
C SER A 77 9.68 1.58 -18.53
N LEU A 78 8.60 1.06 -19.12
CA LEU A 78 8.65 -0.11 -20.01
C LEU A 78 7.74 0.07 -21.23
N THR A 79 8.20 -0.43 -22.38
CA THR A 79 7.32 -0.67 -23.53
C THR A 79 6.65 -2.05 -23.42
N VAL A 80 5.60 -2.28 -24.20
CA VAL A 80 4.97 -3.61 -24.31
C VAL A 80 5.99 -4.68 -24.73
N ALA A 81 6.85 -4.37 -25.70
CA ALA A 81 7.87 -5.30 -26.21
C ALA A 81 8.93 -5.60 -25.14
N SER A 82 9.39 -4.58 -24.40
CA SER A 82 10.35 -4.76 -23.30
C SER A 82 9.78 -5.67 -22.21
N LEU A 83 8.53 -5.43 -21.78
CA LEU A 83 7.88 -6.27 -20.78
C LEU A 83 7.66 -7.70 -21.29
N ALA A 84 7.24 -7.87 -22.54
CA ALA A 84 7.06 -9.17 -23.17
C ALA A 84 8.36 -10.00 -23.14
N SER A 85 9.49 -9.36 -23.47
CA SER A 85 10.82 -9.96 -23.39
C SER A 85 11.19 -10.35 -21.97
N LEU A 86 11.01 -9.46 -20.99
CA LEU A 86 11.37 -9.73 -19.58
C LEU A 86 10.56 -10.88 -18.98
N LEU A 87 9.27 -10.95 -19.30
CA LEU A 87 8.36 -12.01 -18.83
C LEU A 87 8.37 -13.26 -19.72
N SER A 88 9.19 -13.29 -20.77
CA SER A 88 9.21 -14.38 -21.77
C SER A 88 7.81 -14.75 -22.28
N CYS A 89 7.02 -13.74 -22.66
CA CYS A 89 5.64 -13.92 -23.10
C CYS A 89 5.33 -13.13 -24.39
N SER A 90 4.12 -13.30 -24.95
CA SER A 90 3.72 -12.56 -26.15
C SER A 90 3.41 -11.09 -25.83
N GLU A 91 3.63 -10.20 -26.80
CA GLU A 91 3.25 -8.77 -26.66
C GLU A 91 1.76 -8.58 -26.38
N ALA A 92 0.89 -9.45 -26.89
CA ALA A 92 -0.54 -9.42 -26.59
C ALA A 92 -0.81 -9.65 -25.09
N LYS A 93 -0.11 -10.62 -24.47
CA LYS A 93 -0.23 -10.88 -23.03
C LYS A 93 0.35 -9.72 -22.22
N ALA A 94 1.55 -9.24 -22.55
CA ALA A 94 2.18 -8.09 -21.88
C ALA A 94 1.29 -6.83 -21.94
N ARG A 95 0.69 -6.54 -23.10
CA ARG A 95 -0.27 -5.44 -23.26
C ARG A 95 -1.47 -5.58 -22.34
N LYS A 96 -2.04 -6.78 -22.22
CA LYS A 96 -3.18 -7.06 -21.33
C LYS A 96 -2.81 -6.83 -19.86
N LEU A 97 -1.62 -7.26 -19.43
CA LEU A 97 -1.12 -7.02 -18.06
C LEU A 97 -1.00 -5.51 -17.77
N LEU A 98 -0.35 -4.75 -18.66
CA LEU A 98 -0.19 -3.30 -18.51
C LEU A 98 -1.51 -2.55 -18.51
N GLN A 99 -2.47 -2.96 -19.35
CA GLN A 99 -3.82 -2.41 -19.35
C GLN A 99 -4.57 -2.72 -18.04
N GLY A 100 -4.42 -3.93 -17.50
CA GLY A 100 -4.96 -4.31 -16.19
C GLY A 100 -4.41 -3.44 -15.06
N LEU A 101 -3.09 -3.24 -15.04
CA LEU A 101 -2.42 -2.34 -14.08
C LEU A 101 -2.86 -0.88 -14.24
N THR A 102 -3.04 -0.41 -15.49
CA THR A 102 -3.50 0.95 -15.79
C THR A 102 -4.93 1.17 -15.31
N ALA A 103 -5.84 0.21 -15.57
CA ALA A 103 -7.22 0.27 -15.10
C ALA A 103 -7.33 0.27 -13.57
N ARG A 104 -6.28 -0.16 -12.86
CA ARG A 104 -6.18 -0.15 -11.39
C ARG A 104 -5.43 1.07 -10.85
N GLY A 105 -4.95 1.96 -11.71
CA GLY A 105 -4.16 3.12 -11.33
C GLY A 105 -2.72 2.82 -10.88
N LEU A 106 -2.25 1.58 -11.05
CA LEU A 106 -0.89 1.18 -10.68
C LEU A 106 0.14 1.51 -11.77
N ALA A 107 -0.30 1.59 -13.02
CA ALA A 107 0.50 2.05 -14.14
C ALA A 107 -0.18 3.23 -14.84
N ARG A 108 0.59 4.02 -15.56
CA ARG A 108 0.09 5.04 -16.49
C ARG A 108 0.76 4.89 -17.83
N GLN A 109 0.00 5.17 -18.89
CA GLN A 109 0.52 5.20 -20.25
C GLN A 109 1.03 6.61 -20.57
N VAL A 110 2.26 6.70 -21.09
CA VAL A 110 2.88 7.94 -21.52
C VAL A 110 3.37 7.82 -22.97
N LYS A 111 3.32 8.92 -23.71
CA LYS A 111 3.80 8.98 -25.09
C LYS A 111 5.15 9.69 -25.11
N VAL A 112 6.20 8.96 -25.48
CA VAL A 112 7.57 9.48 -25.59
C VAL A 112 7.96 9.45 -27.06
N GLY A 113 7.90 10.63 -27.69
CA GLY A 113 8.08 10.75 -29.15
C GLY A 113 7.02 9.95 -29.93
N ARG A 114 7.46 8.92 -30.65
CA ARG A 114 6.60 8.01 -31.43
C ARG A 114 6.23 6.72 -30.68
N GLN A 115 6.76 6.49 -29.49
CA GLN A 115 6.58 5.25 -28.74
C GLN A 115 5.60 5.45 -27.58
N ILE A 116 4.85 4.38 -27.28
CA ILE A 116 4.06 4.27 -26.06
C ILE A 116 4.91 3.56 -25.02
N GLN A 117 5.07 4.20 -23.87
CA GLN A 117 5.71 3.64 -22.69
C GLN A 117 4.68 3.59 -21.55
N TYR A 118 4.94 2.74 -20.58
CA TYR A 118 4.21 2.66 -19.34
C TYR A 118 5.16 2.99 -18.21
N GLU A 119 4.68 3.77 -17.26
CA GLU A 119 5.40 4.15 -16.04
C GLU A 119 4.56 3.76 -14.82
N PRO A 120 5.15 3.63 -13.62
CA PRO A 120 4.39 3.56 -12.39
C PRO A 120 3.37 4.72 -12.29
N GLY A 121 2.11 4.36 -12.08
CA GLY A 121 1.03 5.32 -11.81
C GLY A 121 1.06 5.86 -10.37
N VAL A 122 1.90 5.25 -9.53
CA VAL A 122 2.01 5.51 -8.10
C VAL A 122 3.45 5.87 -7.76
N ASN A 123 3.61 6.68 -6.71
CA ASN A 123 4.93 6.99 -6.15
C ASN A 123 5.11 6.20 -4.85
N ILE A 124 6.06 5.26 -4.87
CA ILE A 124 6.34 4.41 -3.71
C ILE A 124 7.54 4.99 -2.98
N PRO A 125 7.35 5.51 -1.75
CA PRO A 125 8.44 6.11 -1.01
C PRO A 125 9.49 5.06 -0.63
N HIS A 126 10.70 5.53 -0.38
CA HIS A 126 11.76 4.68 0.18
C HIS A 126 11.30 4.05 1.51
N PRO A 127 11.58 2.76 1.79
CA PRO A 127 11.12 2.09 3.00
C PRO A 127 11.50 2.82 4.30
N SER A 128 12.68 3.43 4.35
CA SER A 128 13.15 4.19 5.52
C SER A 128 12.36 5.48 5.79
N ALA A 129 11.55 5.95 4.84
CA ALA A 129 10.69 7.12 5.01
C ALA A 129 9.30 6.75 5.56
N LEU A 130 9.04 5.44 5.72
CA LEU A 130 7.80 4.91 6.28
C LEU A 130 8.00 4.61 7.76
N ALA A 131 6.95 4.83 8.54
CA ALA A 131 6.92 4.47 9.95
C ALA A 131 5.72 3.56 10.22
N GLY A 132 5.97 2.47 10.93
CA GLY A 132 4.92 1.58 11.42
C GLY A 132 4.09 2.24 12.51
N ILE A 133 2.82 1.83 12.67
CA ILE A 133 1.95 2.35 13.74
C ILE A 133 2.56 2.11 15.11
N SER A 134 3.06 0.89 15.36
CA SER A 134 3.69 0.51 16.62
C SER A 134 5.03 1.20 16.89
N MET A 135 5.59 1.95 15.92
CA MET A 135 6.80 2.76 16.15
C MET A 135 6.47 4.13 16.74
N LEU A 136 5.32 4.70 16.38
CA LEU A 136 4.94 6.06 16.79
C LEU A 136 3.96 6.08 17.95
N TYR A 137 3.18 5.02 18.12
CA TYR A 137 2.11 4.96 19.10
C TYR A 137 2.31 3.77 20.05
N GLU A 138 2.30 4.06 21.35
CA GLU A 138 2.24 3.03 22.39
C GLU A 138 0.81 2.50 22.46
N LEU A 139 0.61 1.30 21.90
CA LEU A 139 -0.65 0.60 21.93
C LEU A 139 -0.56 -0.53 22.95
N LYS A 140 -1.65 -0.77 23.68
CA LYS A 140 -1.71 -1.87 24.66
C LYS A 140 -1.70 -3.21 23.93
N ASP A 141 -1.01 -4.18 24.52
CA ASP A 141 -1.02 -5.55 24.05
C ASP A 141 -2.39 -6.22 24.31
N GLY A 142 -2.74 -7.15 23.42
CA GLY A 142 -4.00 -7.89 23.47
C GLY A 142 -5.14 -7.22 22.68
N GLU A 143 -6.22 -7.96 22.49
CA GLU A 143 -7.42 -7.41 21.85
C GLU A 143 -8.14 -6.45 22.81
N PRO A 144 -8.62 -5.29 22.32
CA PRO A 144 -9.47 -4.40 23.11
C PRO A 144 -10.73 -5.13 23.62
N VAL A 145 -11.01 -5.00 24.93
CA VAL A 145 -12.11 -5.70 25.61
C VAL A 145 -13.28 -4.75 25.84
N GLY A 146 -14.45 -5.09 25.28
CA GLY A 146 -15.69 -4.34 25.46
C GLY A 146 -15.93 -3.24 24.43
N GLU A 147 -14.98 -3.01 23.52
CA GLU A 147 -15.13 -2.06 22.42
C GLU A 147 -15.51 -2.71 21.08
N LYS A 148 -16.11 -1.92 20.20
CA LYS A 148 -16.38 -2.36 18.82
C LYS A 148 -15.07 -2.49 18.04
N LEU A 149 -14.72 -3.72 17.68
CA LEU A 149 -13.61 -4.08 16.81
C LEU A 149 -14.13 -4.22 15.37
N LEU A 150 -13.41 -3.62 14.42
CA LEU A 150 -13.61 -3.92 13.02
C LEU A 150 -12.72 -5.12 12.65
N PRO A 151 -13.28 -6.23 12.16
CA PRO A 151 -12.45 -7.37 11.78
C PRO A 151 -11.62 -7.04 10.53
N PRO A 152 -10.40 -7.61 10.41
CA PRO A 152 -9.66 -7.60 9.16
C PRO A 152 -10.52 -8.14 8.00
N SER A 153 -10.50 -7.44 6.87
CA SER A 153 -11.15 -7.90 5.63
C SER A 153 -10.19 -8.61 4.68
N ILE A 154 -8.88 -8.57 4.97
CA ILE A 154 -7.86 -9.34 4.27
C ILE A 154 -7.11 -10.25 5.22
N SER A 155 -6.51 -11.30 4.68
CA SER A 155 -5.57 -12.12 5.43
C SER A 155 -4.20 -11.46 5.53
N VAL A 156 -3.39 -11.89 6.50
CA VAL A 156 -1.98 -11.49 6.58
C VAL A 156 -1.24 -11.85 5.28
N ASN A 157 -1.55 -13.00 4.65
CA ASN A 157 -0.93 -13.43 3.40
C ASN A 157 -1.20 -12.47 2.24
N ASP A 158 -2.37 -11.85 2.19
CA ASP A 158 -2.68 -10.83 1.18
C ASP A 158 -1.81 -9.58 1.37
N ALA A 159 -1.63 -9.15 2.62
CA ALA A 159 -0.75 -8.04 2.98
C ALA A 159 0.72 -8.36 2.67
N GLU A 160 1.19 -9.58 2.96
CA GLU A 160 2.53 -10.01 2.59
C GLU A 160 2.77 -9.97 1.08
N ARG A 161 1.80 -10.49 0.31
CA ARG A 161 1.87 -10.51 -1.16
C ARG A 161 1.95 -9.08 -1.70
N MET A 162 1.19 -8.16 -1.13
CA MET A 162 1.27 -6.74 -1.48
C MET A 162 2.67 -6.18 -1.25
N LEU A 163 3.29 -6.42 -0.08
CA LEU A 163 4.63 -5.91 0.22
C LEU A 163 5.69 -6.52 -0.71
N LYS A 164 5.61 -7.83 -1.00
CA LYS A 164 6.52 -8.57 -1.91
C LYS A 164 6.39 -8.14 -3.38
N MET A 165 5.24 -7.60 -3.76
CA MET A 165 5.00 -7.01 -5.08
C MET A 165 5.70 -5.66 -5.23
N ILE A 166 5.81 -4.89 -4.14
CA ILE A 166 6.38 -3.55 -4.14
C ILE A 166 7.90 -3.60 -3.97
N TRP A 167 8.39 -4.44 -3.07
CA TRP A 167 9.80 -4.53 -2.71
C TRP A 167 10.30 -5.97 -2.72
N ASP A 168 11.62 -6.12 -2.87
CA ASP A 168 12.31 -7.34 -2.45
C ASP A 168 12.44 -7.33 -0.93
N VAL A 169 11.46 -7.93 -0.26
CA VAL A 169 11.29 -7.88 1.20
C VAL A 169 11.32 -9.26 1.82
N LYS A 170 12.07 -9.38 2.91
CA LYS A 170 12.02 -10.49 3.84
C LYS A 170 11.25 -10.06 5.09
N LEU A 171 10.12 -10.71 5.32
CA LEU A 171 9.26 -10.49 6.50
C LEU A 171 9.77 -11.37 7.63
N SER A 172 10.08 -10.78 8.79
CA SER A 172 10.58 -11.52 9.96
C SER A 172 9.50 -11.80 10.99
N ASP A 173 8.59 -10.86 11.20
CA ASP A 173 7.49 -10.96 12.16
C ASP A 173 6.34 -10.04 11.72
N TYR A 174 5.14 -10.30 12.24
CA TYR A 174 3.99 -9.41 12.05
C TYR A 174 3.12 -9.33 13.31
N ARG A 175 2.40 -8.23 13.44
CA ARG A 175 1.42 -8.01 14.51
C ARG A 175 0.13 -7.45 13.94
N LEU A 176 -1.00 -7.93 14.43
CA LEU A 176 -2.29 -7.28 14.22
C LEU A 176 -2.45 -6.18 15.26
N VAL A 177 -2.55 -4.95 14.77
CA VAL A 177 -2.64 -3.74 15.58
C VAL A 177 -4.03 -3.15 15.45
N TYR A 178 -4.69 -2.92 16.58
CA TYR A 178 -5.98 -2.26 16.65
C TYR A 178 -5.79 -0.79 17.02
N TYR A 179 -5.98 0.09 16.04
CA TYR A 179 -5.82 1.54 16.20
C TYR A 179 -7.17 2.21 16.55
N PRO A 180 -7.22 3.07 17.57
CA PRO A 180 -8.48 3.66 18.03
C PRO A 180 -8.93 4.85 17.16
N TYR A 181 -10.20 4.82 16.76
CA TYR A 181 -10.91 5.95 16.15
C TYR A 181 -12.20 6.27 16.92
N HIS A 182 -12.45 7.56 17.15
CA HIS A 182 -13.77 8.06 17.51
C HIS A 182 -14.63 8.19 16.25
N ILE A 183 -15.88 7.75 16.32
CA ILE A 183 -16.77 7.68 15.16
C ILE A 183 -18.12 8.25 15.53
N TRP A 184 -18.64 9.11 14.64
CA TRP A 184 -19.98 9.68 14.76
C TRP A 184 -20.72 9.52 13.44
N LYS A 185 -22.02 9.22 13.55
CA LYS A 185 -22.94 9.37 12.43
C LYS A 185 -23.26 10.85 12.27
N THR A 186 -23.20 11.35 11.05
CA THR A 186 -23.61 12.71 10.71
C THR A 186 -24.82 12.66 9.80
N TYR A 187 -25.63 13.73 9.83
CA TYR A 187 -26.77 13.89 8.93
C TYR A 187 -26.80 15.34 8.43
N GLU A 188 -26.52 15.53 7.15
CA GLU A 188 -26.47 16.85 6.52
C GLU A 188 -27.21 16.83 5.18
N GLY A 189 -28.14 17.77 5.00
CA GLY A 189 -28.87 17.93 3.73
C GLY A 189 -29.60 16.66 3.27
N GLY A 190 -30.15 15.89 4.21
CA GLY A 190 -30.87 14.65 3.91
C GLY A 190 -29.99 13.41 3.76
N LYS A 191 -28.66 13.54 3.94
CA LYS A 191 -27.68 12.48 3.68
C LYS A 191 -27.02 12.05 4.99
N GLU A 192 -26.98 10.74 5.23
CA GLU A 192 -26.20 10.15 6.31
C GLU A 192 -24.72 10.03 5.93
N GLY A 193 -23.85 10.26 6.91
CA GLY A 193 -22.41 10.12 6.79
C GLY A 193 -21.80 9.49 8.03
N ILE A 194 -20.53 9.12 7.91
CA ILE A 194 -19.67 8.73 9.03
C ILE A 194 -18.47 9.67 9.03
N VAL A 195 -18.17 10.23 10.20
CA VAL A 195 -16.91 10.92 10.47
C VAL A 195 -16.10 10.07 11.43
N ALA A 196 -14.86 9.79 11.05
CA ALA A 196 -13.86 9.13 11.87
C ALA A 196 -12.78 10.13 12.25
N VAL A 197 -12.52 10.25 13.53
CA VAL A 197 -11.42 11.06 14.08
C VAL A 197 -10.46 10.14 14.79
N ASP A 198 -9.19 10.36 14.50
CA ASP A 198 -8.08 9.71 15.16
C ASP A 198 -8.15 9.98 16.68
N ALA A 199 -8.26 8.92 17.49
CA ALA A 199 -8.44 9.08 18.92
C ALA A 199 -7.15 9.55 19.64
N LEU A 200 -5.99 9.46 18.99
CA LEU A 200 -4.72 9.90 19.55
C LEU A 200 -4.41 11.34 19.20
N THR A 201 -4.81 11.81 18.02
CA THR A 201 -4.48 13.15 17.53
C THR A 201 -5.64 14.12 17.50
N GLY A 202 -6.88 13.63 17.54
CA GLY A 202 -8.10 14.44 17.41
C GLY A 202 -8.38 14.93 15.98
N ASN A 203 -7.57 14.52 14.99
CA ASN A 203 -7.75 14.92 13.61
C ASN A 203 -8.77 14.04 12.87
N VAL A 204 -9.54 14.66 11.97
CA VAL A 204 -10.45 13.92 11.08
C VAL A 204 -9.63 13.09 10.09
N ASN A 205 -9.97 11.81 9.96
CA ASN A 205 -9.43 10.92 8.94
C ASN A 205 -10.49 10.66 7.86
N ASP A 206 -10.45 11.46 6.79
CA ASP A 206 -11.42 11.38 5.69
C ASP A 206 -11.42 10.01 5.00
N PHE A 207 -10.26 9.37 4.91
CA PHE A 207 -10.12 8.08 4.26
C PHE A 207 -10.85 7.00 5.07
N VAL A 208 -10.58 6.91 6.37
CA VAL A 208 -11.26 5.97 7.28
C VAL A 208 -12.75 6.31 7.38
N SER A 209 -13.11 7.60 7.42
CA SER A 209 -14.52 8.06 7.39
C SER A 209 -15.30 7.48 6.20
N LYS A 210 -14.75 7.61 4.98
CA LYS A 210 -15.37 7.09 3.75
C LYS A 210 -15.46 5.57 3.74
N LEU A 211 -14.45 4.88 4.23
CA LEU A 211 -14.46 3.42 4.31
C LEU A 211 -15.54 2.94 5.28
N LEU A 212 -15.58 3.52 6.48
CA LEU A 212 -16.54 3.15 7.51
C LEU A 212 -17.96 3.52 7.14
N ALA A 213 -18.19 4.61 6.41
CA ALA A 213 -19.50 4.92 5.84
C ALA A 213 -20.01 3.76 4.98
N LYS A 214 -19.15 3.18 4.12
CA LYS A 214 -19.52 2.02 3.31
C LYS A 214 -19.80 0.78 4.16
N THR A 215 -19.04 0.55 5.22
CA THR A 215 -19.18 -0.64 6.06
C THR A 215 -20.33 -0.53 7.07
N ILE A 216 -20.63 0.65 7.60
CA ILE A 216 -21.59 0.85 8.71
C ILE A 216 -22.97 1.29 8.21
N LEU A 217 -23.07 1.99 7.08
CA LEU A 217 -24.36 2.48 6.57
C LEU A 217 -25.04 1.51 5.60
N PHE A 218 -24.28 0.56 5.03
CA PHE A 218 -24.80 -0.42 4.07
C PHE A 218 -24.90 -1.86 4.64
N HIS A 219 -24.64 -2.01 5.95
CA HIS A 219 -24.81 -3.25 6.72
C HIS A 219 -25.53 -2.95 8.03
#